data_AF-A0A383B9F3-F1
#
_entry.id   AF-A0A383B9F3-F1
#
_cell.length_a   1.000
_cell.length_b   1.000
_cell.length_c   1.000
_cell.angle_alpha   90.00
_cell.angle_beta   90.00
_cell.angle_gamma   90.00
#
_symmetry.space_group_name_H-M   'P 1'
#
loop_
_entity.id
_entity.type
_entity.pdbx_description
1 polymer ?
#
loop_
_entity_poly.entity_id
_entity_poly.type
_entity_poly.pdbx_seq_one_letter_code
_entity_poly.pdbx_strand_id
1 'polypeptide(L)'
;EFVPGFQCNLINDVVKWIDPRVMKKLNLESHGLSFHSPDIVRITLDTQEQHISFFRDSNETAGSIVNHSEEDARVWIDFTKYINKCTHFLEKLYELTPPKFPNIGFKEALSMSSMLTPLRKHGTRGLVDFMRVAPMMMLDLMDEWFETELLRSAVSSAGIHHLSFGPYAAGTGFNLLHQHVHGKGIFHNAHFVKGGTGQLTNAVKISAESTNVEIRINTKVTSINVKNRICSGVTLESGETLHSEKI
;
A
#
# COMPACT_ATOMS: atom_id res chain seq x y z
N GLU A 1 -24.48 11.14 -2.88
CA GLU A 1 -25.00 11.61 -4.19
C GLU A 1 -25.06 13.13 -4.13
N PHE A 2 -24.49 13.82 -5.11
CA PHE A 2 -24.46 15.30 -5.12
C PHE A 2 -25.33 15.91 -6.22
N VAL A 3 -25.60 15.15 -7.29
CA VAL A 3 -26.71 15.36 -8.24
C VAL A 3 -27.25 13.99 -8.69
N PRO A 4 -28.51 13.89 -9.18
CA PRO A 4 -29.13 12.61 -9.53
C PRO A 4 -28.27 11.75 -10.46
N GLY A 5 -27.92 10.55 -10.02
CA GLY A 5 -27.07 9.60 -10.76
C GLY A 5 -25.57 9.82 -10.63
N PHE A 6 -25.12 10.82 -9.86
CA PHE A 6 -23.70 11.12 -9.65
C PHE A 6 -23.32 10.97 -8.18
N GLN A 7 -22.43 10.01 -7.94
CA GLN A 7 -21.90 9.68 -6.63
C GLN A 7 -20.37 9.84 -6.65
N CYS A 8 -19.81 10.28 -5.54
CA CYS A 8 -18.37 10.33 -5.29
C CYS A 8 -18.07 9.54 -4.02
N ASN A 9 -16.82 9.10 -3.83
CA ASN A 9 -16.43 8.55 -2.54
C ASN A 9 -16.35 9.69 -1.52
N LEU A 10 -16.60 9.37 -0.25
CA LEU A 10 -16.65 10.38 0.81
C LEU A 10 -15.31 10.61 1.51
N ILE A 11 -14.45 9.58 1.56
CA ILE A 11 -13.24 9.58 2.41
C ILE A 11 -12.03 9.08 1.63
N ASN A 12 -12.12 7.87 1.07
CA ASN A 12 -11.02 7.28 0.31
C ASN A 12 -11.42 7.15 -1.16
N ASP A 13 -10.72 7.90 -2.02
CA ASP A 13 -10.95 7.91 -3.46
C ASP A 13 -10.11 6.89 -4.23
N VAL A 14 -9.04 6.41 -3.60
CA VAL A 14 -8.04 5.58 -4.25
C VAL A 14 -7.65 4.37 -3.42
N VAL A 15 -7.22 3.33 -4.10
CA VAL A 15 -6.58 2.13 -3.56
C VAL A 15 -5.12 2.18 -3.97
N LYS A 16 -4.20 2.15 -3.01
CA LYS A 16 -2.75 2.18 -3.28
C LYS A 16 -2.27 0.88 -3.92
N TRP A 17 -2.53 -0.23 -3.24
CA TRP A 17 -2.28 -1.56 -3.74
C TRP A 17 -3.15 -2.57 -2.98
N ILE A 18 -3.42 -3.71 -3.61
CA ILE A 18 -3.96 -4.90 -2.97
C ILE A 18 -3.03 -6.03 -3.36
N ASP A 19 -2.68 -6.90 -2.41
CA ASP A 19 -1.85 -8.06 -2.70
C ASP A 19 -2.47 -8.90 -3.85
N PRO A 20 -1.76 -9.10 -4.97
CA PRO A 20 -2.27 -9.86 -6.11
C PRO A 20 -2.71 -11.29 -5.75
N ARG A 21 -2.13 -11.89 -4.70
CA ARG A 21 -2.52 -13.21 -4.19
C ARG A 21 -3.90 -13.16 -3.55
N VAL A 22 -4.21 -12.08 -2.83
CA VAL A 22 -5.54 -11.86 -2.23
C VAL A 22 -6.56 -11.59 -3.33
N MET A 23 -6.24 -10.71 -4.29
CA MET A 23 -7.08 -10.45 -5.47
C MET A 23 -7.46 -11.75 -6.19
N LYS A 24 -6.47 -12.62 -6.44
CA LYS A 24 -6.66 -13.91 -7.09
C LYS A 24 -7.44 -14.90 -6.22
N LYS A 25 -7.10 -15.03 -4.93
CA LYS A 25 -7.75 -15.98 -4.02
C LYS A 25 -9.23 -15.67 -3.81
N LEU A 26 -9.58 -14.39 -3.75
CA LEU A 26 -10.95 -13.91 -3.64
C LEU A 26 -11.64 -13.74 -5.00
N ASN A 27 -10.93 -14.00 -6.11
CA ASN A 27 -11.44 -13.87 -7.48
C ASN A 27 -12.12 -12.52 -7.77
N LEU A 28 -11.57 -11.43 -7.23
CA LEU A 28 -12.28 -10.14 -7.17
C LEU A 28 -12.57 -9.55 -8.55
N GLU A 29 -11.69 -9.76 -9.54
CA GLU A 29 -11.91 -9.29 -10.92
C GLU A 29 -13.13 -9.97 -11.55
N SER A 30 -13.29 -11.28 -11.35
CA SER A 30 -14.48 -12.01 -11.81
C SER A 30 -15.75 -11.59 -11.08
N HIS A 31 -15.62 -11.03 -9.87
CA HIS A 31 -16.72 -10.42 -9.12
C HIS A 31 -16.92 -8.93 -9.45
N GLY A 32 -16.35 -8.45 -10.57
CA GLY A 32 -16.61 -7.13 -11.13
C GLY A 32 -15.66 -6.02 -10.65
N LEU A 33 -14.64 -6.33 -9.84
CA LEU A 33 -13.63 -5.34 -9.46
C LEU A 33 -12.76 -4.99 -10.66
N SER A 34 -12.75 -3.71 -11.01
CA SER A 34 -11.89 -3.17 -12.07
C SER A 34 -11.25 -1.87 -11.62
N PHE A 35 -9.97 -1.71 -11.92
CA PHE A 35 -9.21 -0.50 -11.61
C PHE A 35 -9.00 0.36 -12.85
N HIS A 36 -9.00 1.66 -12.63
CA HIS A 36 -8.55 2.68 -13.55
C HIS A 36 -7.42 3.47 -12.88
N SER A 37 -6.39 3.85 -13.64
CA SER A 37 -5.30 4.67 -13.12
C SER A 37 -5.03 5.80 -14.11
N PRO A 38 -5.08 7.06 -13.65
CA PRO A 38 -4.79 8.21 -14.50
C PRO A 38 -3.30 8.28 -14.84
N ASP A 39 -2.97 9.01 -15.90
CA ASP A 39 -1.58 9.24 -16.29
C ASP A 39 -0.85 10.13 -15.28
N ILE A 40 -1.51 11.22 -14.83
CA ILE A 40 -1.06 12.05 -13.72
C ILE A 40 -1.61 11.48 -12.41
N VAL A 41 -0.71 11.03 -11.54
CA VAL A 41 -1.08 10.39 -10.26
C VAL A 41 -1.05 11.34 -9.07
N ARG A 42 -0.33 12.47 -9.20
CA ARG A 42 -0.27 13.52 -8.18
C ARG A 42 0.18 14.84 -8.80
N ILE A 43 -0.31 15.94 -8.26
CA ILE A 43 0.24 17.28 -8.51
C ILE A 43 0.61 17.87 -7.15
N THR A 44 1.85 18.33 -7.03
CA THR A 44 2.30 19.14 -5.89
C THR A 44 2.20 20.60 -6.28
N LEU A 45 1.37 21.32 -5.54
CA LEU A 45 1.11 22.72 -5.79
C LEU A 45 2.24 23.58 -5.21
N ASP A 46 2.60 24.59 -5.97
CA ASP A 46 3.55 25.63 -5.62
C ASP A 46 2.83 26.98 -5.59
N THR A 47 3.34 27.89 -4.77
CA THR A 47 2.77 29.24 -4.61
C THR A 47 3.00 30.16 -5.80
N GLN A 48 3.97 29.85 -6.68
CA GLN A 48 4.29 30.63 -7.88
C GLN A 48 3.82 29.93 -9.17
N GLU A 49 2.84 29.03 -9.06
CA GLU A 49 2.27 28.25 -10.17
C GLU A 49 3.27 27.31 -10.88
N GLN A 50 4.49 27.14 -10.33
CA GLN A 50 5.47 26.15 -10.80
C GLN A 50 5.18 24.80 -10.14
N HIS A 51 4.13 24.12 -10.59
CA HIS A 51 3.71 22.85 -10.01
C HIS A 51 4.56 21.67 -10.49
N ILE A 52 4.78 20.69 -9.61
CA ILE A 52 5.37 19.39 -10.00
C ILE A 52 4.24 18.39 -10.23
N SER A 53 4.11 17.91 -11.46
CA SER A 53 3.21 16.82 -11.82
C SER A 53 3.96 15.49 -11.80
N PHE A 54 3.41 14.52 -11.07
CA PHE A 54 3.91 13.15 -11.03
C PHE A 54 3.06 12.30 -11.96
N PHE A 55 3.76 11.63 -12.87
CA PHE A 55 3.17 10.80 -13.91
C PHE A 55 3.49 9.33 -13.65
N ARG A 56 2.74 8.45 -14.31
CA ARG A 56 3.07 7.02 -14.37
C ARG A 56 4.33 6.77 -15.19
N ASP A 57 4.60 7.60 -16.21
CA ASP A 57 5.89 7.62 -16.88
C ASP A 57 6.91 8.43 -16.05
N SER A 58 8.00 7.78 -15.66
CA SER A 58 9.05 8.41 -14.88
C SER A 58 9.77 9.51 -15.67
N ASN A 59 9.82 9.44 -17.01
CA ASN A 59 10.43 10.46 -17.86
C ASN A 59 9.58 11.73 -17.90
N GLU A 60 8.26 11.61 -17.96
CA GLU A 60 7.36 12.77 -17.89
C GLU A 60 7.46 13.45 -16.52
N THR A 61 7.59 12.66 -15.44
CA THR A 61 7.82 13.23 -14.10
C THR A 61 9.15 13.99 -14.04
N ALA A 62 10.24 13.42 -14.59
CA ALA A 62 11.52 14.13 -14.70
C ALA A 62 11.38 15.43 -15.51
N GLY A 63 10.61 15.40 -16.61
CA GLY A 63 10.30 16.58 -17.42
C GLY A 63 9.50 17.64 -16.66
N SER A 64 8.67 17.27 -15.68
CA SER A 64 8.02 18.25 -14.80
C SER A 64 8.97 18.81 -13.74
N ILE A 65 9.93 18.00 -13.26
CA ILE A 65 10.91 18.40 -12.23
C ILE A 65 11.95 19.38 -12.80
N VAL A 66 12.30 19.27 -14.09
CA VAL A 66 13.34 20.10 -14.73
C VAL A 66 13.10 21.60 -14.61
N ASN A 67 11.83 22.01 -14.48
CA ASN A 67 11.44 23.41 -14.26
C ASN A 67 11.91 23.97 -12.90
N HIS A 68 12.27 23.09 -11.96
CA HIS A 68 12.80 23.44 -10.64
C HIS A 68 14.30 23.15 -10.51
N SER A 69 14.76 21.99 -11.00
CA SER A 69 16.17 21.60 -10.98
C SER A 69 16.47 20.58 -12.07
N GLU A 70 17.46 20.89 -12.91
CA GLU A 70 17.97 19.96 -13.92
C GLU A 70 18.64 18.74 -13.28
N GLU A 71 19.31 18.92 -12.14
CA GLU A 71 20.00 17.86 -11.43
C GLU A 71 19.01 16.86 -10.80
N ASP A 72 17.97 17.37 -10.14
CA ASP A 72 16.89 16.53 -9.58
C ASP A 72 16.17 15.74 -10.68
N ALA A 73 15.91 16.37 -11.83
CA ALA A 73 15.31 15.72 -12.98
C ALA A 73 16.21 14.60 -13.53
N ARG A 74 17.53 14.84 -13.58
CA ARG A 74 18.52 13.87 -14.05
C ARG A 74 18.58 12.62 -13.17
N VAL A 75 18.52 12.78 -11.85
CA VAL A 75 18.63 11.65 -10.90
C VAL A 75 17.30 10.96 -10.60
N TRP A 76 16.16 11.57 -10.95
CA TRP A 76 14.82 11.06 -10.66
C TRP A 76 14.62 9.58 -11.08
N ILE A 77 15.03 9.23 -12.30
CA ILE A 77 14.86 7.87 -12.82
C ILE A 77 15.68 6.85 -12.03
N ASP A 78 16.87 7.23 -11.57
CA ASP A 78 17.72 6.35 -10.77
C ASP A 78 17.19 6.22 -9.34
N PHE A 79 16.63 7.29 -8.78
CA PHE A 79 15.90 7.26 -7.52
C PHE A 79 14.70 6.31 -7.58
N THR A 80 13.83 6.40 -8.60
CA THR A 80 12.66 5.51 -8.70
C THR A 80 13.06 4.03 -8.86
N LYS A 81 14.12 3.74 -9.61
CA LYS A 81 14.71 2.39 -9.69
C LYS A 81 15.27 1.93 -8.35
N TYR A 82 15.96 2.81 -7.63
CA TYR A 82 16.51 2.53 -6.30
C TYR A 82 15.40 2.14 -5.31
N ILE A 83 14.32 2.91 -5.26
CA ILE A 83 13.16 2.62 -4.42
C ILE A 83 12.47 1.33 -4.87
N ASN A 84 12.24 1.13 -6.17
CA ASN A 84 11.61 -0.09 -6.71
C ASN A 84 12.41 -1.37 -6.40
N LYS A 85 13.74 -1.25 -6.35
CA LYS A 85 14.61 -2.35 -5.90
C LYS A 85 14.34 -2.70 -4.44
N CYS A 86 14.29 -1.70 -3.56
CA CYS A 86 14.02 -1.89 -2.13
C CYS A 86 12.60 -2.43 -1.88
N THR A 87 11.58 -1.91 -2.59
CA THR A 87 10.19 -2.39 -2.44
C THR A 87 10.02 -3.84 -2.90
N HIS A 88 10.75 -4.31 -3.91
CA HIS A 88 10.69 -5.72 -4.34
C HIS A 88 11.12 -6.70 -3.22
N PHE A 89 12.03 -6.30 -2.32
CA PHE A 89 12.31 -7.09 -1.12
C PHE A 89 11.12 -7.11 -0.17
N LEU A 90 10.48 -5.96 0.05
CA LEU A 90 9.31 -5.85 0.93
C LEU A 90 8.10 -6.63 0.40
N GLU A 91 7.87 -6.61 -0.92
CA GLU A 91 6.86 -7.43 -1.60
C GLU A 91 7.04 -8.92 -1.28
N LYS A 92 8.27 -9.44 -1.42
CA LYS A 92 8.56 -10.84 -1.11
C LYS A 92 8.56 -11.15 0.38
N LEU A 93 8.86 -10.17 1.22
CA LEU A 93 8.76 -10.31 2.67
C LEU A 93 7.29 -10.44 3.11
N TYR A 94 6.37 -9.66 2.55
CA TYR A 94 4.92 -9.80 2.80
C TYR A 94 4.34 -11.10 2.26
N GLU A 95 5.07 -11.80 1.40
CA GLU A 95 4.68 -13.14 0.98
C GLU A 95 4.89 -14.21 2.06
N LEU A 96 5.73 -13.92 3.05
CA LEU A 96 6.19 -14.90 4.04
C LEU A 96 5.30 -14.93 5.27
N THR A 97 4.99 -16.15 5.72
CA THR A 97 4.62 -16.38 7.11
C THR A 97 5.89 -16.27 7.95
N PRO A 98 5.95 -15.41 8.98
CA PRO A 98 7.13 -15.26 9.82
C PRO A 98 7.60 -16.62 10.39
N PRO A 99 8.90 -16.96 10.27
CA PRO A 99 9.41 -18.21 10.82
C PRO A 99 9.38 -18.19 12.35
N LYS A 100 9.20 -19.37 12.96
CA LYS A 100 9.22 -19.51 14.42
C LYS A 100 10.67 -19.56 14.91
N PHE A 101 11.13 -18.49 15.55
CA PHE A 101 12.43 -18.47 16.22
C PHE A 101 12.39 -19.24 17.55
N PRO A 102 13.51 -19.86 17.99
CA PRO A 102 14.86 -19.85 17.39
C PRO A 102 15.14 -20.99 16.40
N ASN A 103 14.25 -21.98 16.28
CA ASN A 103 14.51 -23.19 15.51
C ASN A 103 14.15 -23.01 14.02
N ILE A 104 15.10 -22.49 13.24
CA ILE A 104 14.99 -22.46 11.77
C ILE A 104 15.41 -23.84 11.23
N GLY A 105 14.45 -24.70 10.92
CA GLY A 105 14.68 -25.95 10.21
C GLY A 105 14.70 -25.77 8.70
N PHE A 106 14.90 -26.88 7.97
CA PHE A 106 14.88 -26.90 6.51
C PHE A 106 13.55 -26.42 5.91
N LYS A 107 12.43 -26.69 6.60
CA LYS A 107 11.10 -26.27 6.15
C LYS A 107 10.94 -24.75 6.24
N GLU A 108 11.42 -24.14 7.30
CA GLU A 108 11.45 -22.69 7.50
C GLU A 108 12.37 -22.03 6.48
N ALA A 109 13.55 -22.60 6.23
CA ALA A 109 14.46 -22.10 5.19
C ALA A 109 13.82 -22.14 3.79
N LEU A 110 13.10 -23.23 3.46
CA LEU A 110 12.35 -23.33 2.20
C LEU A 110 11.20 -22.33 2.13
N SER A 111 10.52 -22.05 3.25
CA SER A 111 9.48 -21.01 3.26
C SER A 111 10.02 -19.62 2.91
N MET A 112 11.29 -19.33 3.19
CA MET A 112 11.96 -18.07 2.83
C MET A 112 12.44 -18.02 1.36
N SER A 113 12.17 -19.05 0.55
CA SER A 113 12.65 -19.13 -0.84
C SER A 113 12.17 -17.98 -1.73
N SER A 114 11.05 -17.32 -1.41
CA SER A 114 10.58 -16.14 -2.16
C SER A 114 11.62 -15.01 -2.17
N MET A 115 12.40 -14.87 -1.09
CA MET A 115 13.46 -13.86 -0.93
C MET A 115 14.66 -14.10 -1.84
N LEU A 116 14.82 -15.32 -2.40
CA LEU A 116 15.85 -15.59 -3.40
C LEU A 116 15.61 -14.80 -4.69
N THR A 117 14.35 -14.44 -5.00
CA THR A 117 13.99 -13.71 -6.22
C THR A 117 14.58 -12.29 -6.24
N PRO A 118 14.30 -11.42 -5.25
CA PRO A 118 14.91 -10.09 -5.20
C PRO A 118 16.42 -10.17 -4.99
N LEU A 119 16.94 -11.15 -4.25
CA LEU A 119 18.37 -11.35 -4.07
C LEU A 119 19.09 -11.68 -5.40
N ARG A 120 18.51 -12.57 -6.22
CA ARG A 120 19.04 -12.90 -7.55
C ARG A 120 18.96 -11.72 -8.52
N LYS A 121 17.87 -10.94 -8.45
CA LYS A 121 17.63 -9.81 -9.37
C LYS A 121 18.49 -8.58 -9.04
N HIS A 122 18.67 -8.28 -7.75
CA HIS A 122 19.25 -7.02 -7.28
C HIS A 122 20.57 -7.18 -6.52
N GLY A 123 21.01 -8.43 -6.29
CA GLY A 123 22.21 -8.77 -5.55
C GLY A 123 22.11 -8.46 -4.06
N THR A 124 23.19 -8.76 -3.33
CA THR A 124 23.34 -8.42 -1.92
C THR A 124 23.31 -6.91 -1.67
N ARG A 125 23.74 -6.11 -2.66
CA ARG A 125 23.67 -4.65 -2.56
C ARG A 125 22.23 -4.16 -2.42
N GLY A 126 21.27 -4.75 -3.14
CA GLY A 126 19.86 -4.40 -2.99
C GLY A 126 19.30 -4.68 -1.59
N LEU A 127 19.75 -5.78 -0.95
CA LEU A 127 19.39 -6.07 0.43
C LEU A 127 19.99 -5.06 1.41
N VAL A 128 21.26 -4.69 1.22
CA VAL A 128 21.93 -3.66 2.02
C VAL A 128 21.21 -2.32 1.88
N ASP A 129 20.84 -1.93 0.67
CA ASP A 129 20.09 -0.71 0.40
C ASP A 129 18.72 -0.73 1.09
N PHE A 130 18.00 -1.86 1.04
CA PHE A 130 16.74 -2.03 1.78
C PHE A 130 16.94 -1.89 3.30
N MET A 131 17.93 -2.57 3.88
CA MET A 131 18.23 -2.50 5.31
C MET A 131 18.69 -1.09 5.76
N ARG A 132 19.25 -0.30 4.84
CA ARG A 132 19.61 1.11 5.06
C ARG A 132 18.39 2.01 5.02
N VAL A 133 17.55 1.90 3.99
CA VAL A 133 16.39 2.78 3.76
C VAL A 133 15.28 2.54 4.77
N ALA A 134 15.02 1.29 5.17
CA ALA A 134 13.92 0.98 6.07
C ALA A 134 13.95 1.78 7.40
N PRO A 135 15.06 1.88 8.15
CA PRO A 135 15.10 2.67 9.37
C PRO A 135 15.26 4.19 9.15
N MET A 136 15.60 4.64 7.95
CA MET A 136 15.88 6.06 7.66
C MET A 136 14.66 6.97 7.87
N MET A 137 14.96 8.24 8.14
CA MET A 137 13.99 9.33 8.06
C MET A 137 13.81 9.74 6.60
N MET A 138 12.65 10.29 6.25
CA MET A 138 12.46 10.86 4.91
C MET A 138 13.40 12.02 4.67
N LEU A 139 13.71 12.85 5.69
CA LEU A 139 14.67 13.94 5.55
C LEU A 139 16.02 13.43 5.03
N ASP A 140 16.63 12.47 5.74
CA ASP A 140 17.95 11.93 5.37
C ASP A 140 17.93 11.33 3.95
N LEU A 141 16.85 10.60 3.61
CA LEU A 141 16.71 10.02 2.27
C LEU A 141 16.52 11.11 1.20
N MET A 142 15.83 12.19 1.50
CA MET A 142 15.61 13.28 0.55
C MET A 142 16.87 14.11 0.33
N ASP A 143 17.66 14.36 1.38
CA ASP A 143 18.90 15.14 1.32
C ASP A 143 19.99 14.45 0.51
N GLU A 144 19.95 13.11 0.44
CA GLU A 144 20.88 12.33 -0.39
C GLU A 144 20.59 12.44 -1.90
N TRP A 145 19.35 12.76 -2.29
CA TRP A 145 18.90 12.61 -3.67
C TRP A 145 18.47 13.89 -4.34
N PHE A 146 17.96 14.88 -3.60
CA PHE A 146 17.33 16.04 -4.20
C PHE A 146 17.74 17.35 -3.52
N GLU A 147 17.81 18.43 -4.30
CA GLU A 147 18.03 19.79 -3.79
C GLU A 147 16.72 20.59 -3.67
N THR A 148 15.73 20.33 -4.53
CA THR A 148 14.48 21.09 -4.57
C THR A 148 13.59 20.77 -3.37
N GLU A 149 13.35 21.75 -2.49
CA GLU A 149 12.51 21.59 -1.30
C GLU A 149 11.08 21.12 -1.62
N LEU A 150 10.48 21.62 -2.72
CA LEU A 150 9.15 21.22 -3.17
C LEU A 150 9.09 19.73 -3.53
N LEU A 151 10.11 19.22 -4.24
CA LEU A 151 10.22 17.80 -4.60
C LEU A 151 10.45 16.94 -3.36
N ARG A 152 11.39 17.34 -2.50
CA ARG A 152 11.67 16.67 -1.22
C ARG A 152 10.41 16.56 -0.37
N SER A 153 9.62 17.63 -0.29
CA SER A 153 8.35 17.69 0.43
C SER A 153 7.30 16.76 -0.18
N ALA A 154 7.16 16.78 -1.52
CA ALA A 154 6.22 15.94 -2.24
C ALA A 154 6.52 14.45 -2.00
N VAL A 155 7.76 14.03 -2.19
CA VAL A 155 8.19 12.64 -2.00
C VAL A 155 8.08 12.22 -0.53
N SER A 156 8.46 13.09 0.41
CA SER A 156 8.30 12.87 1.85
C SER A 156 6.86 12.64 2.29
N SER A 157 5.89 13.28 1.62
CA SER A 157 4.46 13.07 1.91
C SER A 157 4.02 11.61 1.72
N ALA A 158 4.65 10.87 0.80
CA ALA A 158 4.40 9.44 0.65
C ALA A 158 4.97 8.64 1.83
N GLY A 159 6.15 9.02 2.34
CA GLY A 159 6.78 8.37 3.48
C GLY A 159 6.06 8.57 4.82
N ILE A 160 5.17 9.57 4.93
CA ILE A 160 4.36 9.80 6.14
C ILE A 160 2.88 9.44 5.97
N HIS A 161 2.49 8.94 4.80
CA HIS A 161 1.09 8.62 4.54
C HIS A 161 0.57 7.55 5.52
N HIS A 162 -0.60 7.79 6.11
CA HIS A 162 -1.22 6.96 7.16
C HIS A 162 -0.41 6.81 8.46
N LEU A 163 0.55 7.70 8.73
CA LEU A 163 1.26 7.77 10.00
C LEU A 163 0.81 8.97 10.84
N SER A 164 0.94 8.86 12.16
CA SER A 164 0.64 9.94 13.11
C SER A 164 1.84 10.84 13.40
N PHE A 165 2.99 10.63 12.74
CA PHE A 165 4.23 11.36 12.96
C PHE A 165 4.84 11.84 11.63
N GLY A 166 5.63 12.92 11.70
CA GLY A 166 6.15 13.65 10.53
C GLY A 166 7.41 13.04 9.88
N PRO A 167 7.93 13.68 8.82
CA PRO A 167 8.98 13.11 7.96
C PRO A 167 10.36 13.00 8.64
N TYR A 168 10.54 13.64 9.80
CA TYR A 168 11.73 13.59 10.64
C TYR A 168 11.72 12.39 11.61
N ALA A 169 10.67 11.56 11.61
CA ALA A 169 10.63 10.36 12.43
C ALA A 169 11.38 9.21 11.75
N ALA A 170 12.11 8.43 12.55
CA ALA A 170 12.76 7.19 12.10
C ALA A 170 11.73 6.19 11.56
N GLY A 171 12.10 5.42 10.56
CA GLY A 171 11.23 4.42 9.93
C GLY A 171 10.23 4.96 8.91
N THR A 172 10.22 6.28 8.65
CA THR A 172 9.40 6.84 7.56
C THR A 172 9.89 6.41 6.18
N GLY A 173 11.17 6.04 6.04
CA GLY A 173 11.70 5.33 4.87
C GLY A 173 11.07 3.94 4.67
N PHE A 174 10.84 3.17 5.74
CA PHE A 174 10.08 1.91 5.63
C PHE A 174 8.64 2.16 5.17
N ASN A 175 7.96 3.16 5.72
CA ASN A 175 6.60 3.46 5.29
C ASN A 175 6.58 3.92 3.83
N LEU A 176 7.56 4.70 3.36
CA LEU A 176 7.72 5.00 1.93
C LEU A 176 7.74 3.70 1.11
N LEU A 177 8.58 2.74 1.48
CA LEU A 177 8.64 1.45 0.77
C LEU A 177 7.30 0.72 0.81
N HIS A 178 6.63 0.68 1.96
CA HIS A 178 5.31 0.06 2.13
C HIS A 178 4.25 0.69 1.22
N GLN A 179 4.23 2.03 1.09
CA GLN A 179 3.29 2.73 0.20
C GLN A 179 3.57 2.48 -1.29
N HIS A 180 4.77 1.98 -1.64
CA HIS A 180 5.21 1.72 -3.02
C HIS A 180 5.27 0.22 -3.37
N VAL A 181 4.84 -0.66 -2.46
CA VAL A 181 4.64 -2.09 -2.76
C VAL A 181 3.68 -2.23 -3.95
N HIS A 182 4.06 -3.06 -4.92
CA HIS A 182 3.36 -3.26 -6.20
C HIS A 182 3.22 -2.00 -7.09
N GLY A 183 3.83 -0.87 -6.71
CA GLY A 183 3.82 0.38 -7.47
C GLY A 183 4.77 0.40 -8.67
N LYS A 184 5.65 -0.60 -8.81
CA LYS A 184 6.61 -0.75 -9.93
C LYS A 184 7.49 0.49 -10.17
N GLY A 185 7.84 1.21 -9.11
CA GLY A 185 8.65 2.44 -9.18
C GLY A 185 7.85 3.71 -9.51
N ILE A 186 6.54 3.62 -9.72
CA ILE A 186 5.68 4.79 -9.91
C ILE A 186 5.47 5.46 -8.56
N PHE A 187 5.96 6.69 -8.42
CA PHE A 187 5.77 7.47 -7.21
C PHE A 187 4.33 7.95 -7.08
N HIS A 188 3.81 7.93 -5.85
CA HIS A 188 2.40 8.25 -5.56
C HIS A 188 1.38 7.37 -6.28
N ASN A 189 1.78 6.16 -6.74
CA ASN A 189 0.90 5.21 -7.42
C ASN A 189 -0.46 5.09 -6.72
N ALA A 190 -1.52 5.13 -7.51
CA ALA A 190 -2.89 5.10 -7.04
C ALA A 190 -3.80 4.48 -8.11
N HIS A 191 -4.76 3.70 -7.64
CA HIS A 191 -5.78 3.07 -8.47
C HIS A 191 -7.16 3.55 -8.05
N PHE A 192 -7.95 4.00 -9.00
CA PHE A 192 -9.37 4.30 -8.81
C PHE A 192 -10.18 3.05 -9.10
N VAL A 193 -11.14 2.74 -8.25
CA VAL A 193 -12.07 1.65 -8.52
C VAL A 193 -13.14 2.15 -9.48
N LYS A 194 -13.32 1.46 -10.61
CA LYS A 194 -14.36 1.80 -11.59
C LYS A 194 -15.73 1.66 -10.94
N GLY A 195 -16.50 2.75 -10.89
CA GLY A 195 -17.79 2.81 -10.19
C GLY A 195 -17.69 3.16 -8.69
N GLY A 196 -16.52 3.59 -8.21
CA GLY A 196 -16.29 4.03 -6.83
C GLY A 196 -15.78 2.91 -5.92
N THR A 197 -15.23 3.28 -4.75
CA THR A 197 -14.61 2.34 -3.81
C THR A 197 -15.61 1.35 -3.22
N GLY A 198 -16.91 1.65 -3.26
CA GLY A 198 -17.98 0.70 -2.92
C GLY A 198 -17.95 -0.57 -3.78
N GLN A 199 -17.44 -0.53 -5.02
CA GLN A 199 -17.33 -1.73 -5.87
C GLN A 199 -16.25 -2.70 -5.37
N LEU A 200 -15.22 -2.22 -4.66
CA LEU A 200 -14.27 -3.09 -3.98
C LEU A 200 -14.96 -3.87 -2.86
N THR A 201 -15.72 -3.19 -2.00
CA THR A 201 -16.49 -3.85 -0.95
C THR A 201 -17.54 -4.80 -1.52
N ASN A 202 -18.20 -4.43 -2.62
CA ASN A 202 -19.18 -5.28 -3.30
C ASN A 202 -18.53 -6.55 -3.88
N ALA A 203 -17.37 -6.44 -4.53
CA ALA A 203 -16.65 -7.61 -5.04
C ALA A 203 -16.24 -8.57 -3.91
N VAL A 204 -15.79 -8.03 -2.77
CA VAL A 204 -15.48 -8.84 -1.57
C VAL A 204 -16.73 -9.50 -1.01
N LYS A 205 -17.86 -8.78 -0.95
CA LYS A 205 -19.16 -9.32 -0.53
C LYS A 205 -19.57 -10.51 -1.40
N ILE A 206 -19.57 -10.34 -2.73
CA ILE A 206 -19.95 -11.41 -3.68
C ILE A 206 -19.00 -12.61 -3.56
N SER A 207 -17.69 -12.35 -3.39
CA SER A 207 -16.71 -13.40 -3.15
C SER A 207 -17.06 -14.23 -1.91
N ALA A 208 -17.40 -13.59 -0.79
CA ALA A 208 -17.81 -14.27 0.43
C ALA A 208 -19.11 -15.08 0.23
N GLU A 209 -20.15 -14.46 -0.33
CA GLU A 209 -21.45 -15.10 -0.59
C GLU A 209 -21.32 -16.31 -1.54
N SER A 210 -20.39 -16.27 -2.51
CA SER A 210 -20.10 -17.41 -3.40
C SER A 210 -19.59 -18.66 -2.68
N THR A 211 -19.14 -18.49 -1.43
CA THR A 211 -18.71 -19.57 -0.53
C THR A 211 -19.70 -19.83 0.61
N ASN A 212 -20.94 -19.36 0.46
CA ASN A 212 -22.05 -19.49 1.42
C ASN A 212 -21.85 -18.74 2.75
N VAL A 213 -21.05 -17.66 2.75
CA VAL A 213 -20.99 -16.76 3.90
C VAL A 213 -22.29 -15.99 4.04
N GLU A 214 -22.90 -16.03 5.22
CA GLU A 214 -24.08 -15.23 5.56
C GLU A 214 -23.64 -13.84 6.06
N ILE A 215 -24.21 -12.78 5.49
CA ILE A 215 -23.93 -11.39 5.88
C ILE A 215 -25.20 -10.77 6.46
N ARG A 216 -25.18 -10.48 7.76
CA ARG A 216 -26.26 -9.78 8.46
C ARG A 216 -25.94 -8.30 8.63
N ILE A 217 -26.71 -7.44 7.97
CA ILE A 217 -26.63 -5.97 8.13
C ILE A 217 -27.58 -5.49 9.23
N ASN A 218 -27.38 -4.26 9.71
CA ASN A 218 -28.20 -3.65 10.78
C ASN A 218 -28.33 -4.53 12.04
N THR A 219 -27.33 -5.38 12.28
CA THR A 219 -27.33 -6.39 13.34
C THR A 219 -26.23 -6.06 14.31
N LYS A 220 -26.56 -5.24 15.32
CA LYS A 220 -25.59 -4.71 16.27
C LYS A 220 -25.23 -5.77 17.31
N VAL A 221 -23.94 -6.05 17.45
CA VAL A 221 -23.38 -6.88 18.53
C VAL A 221 -23.24 -6.03 19.80
N THR A 222 -23.73 -6.54 20.93
CA THR A 222 -23.68 -5.86 22.24
C THR A 222 -22.71 -6.50 23.22
N SER A 223 -22.44 -7.81 23.08
CA SER A 223 -21.43 -8.48 23.89
C SER A 223 -20.73 -9.62 23.14
N ILE A 224 -19.45 -9.83 23.48
CA ILE A 224 -18.73 -11.06 23.17
C ILE A 224 -18.94 -12.03 24.34
N ASN A 225 -19.46 -13.21 24.06
CA ASN A 225 -19.77 -14.22 25.05
C ASN A 225 -18.56 -15.11 25.28
N VAL A 226 -18.16 -15.27 26.55
CA VAL A 226 -16.98 -16.01 26.94
C VAL A 226 -17.35 -17.05 27.99
N LYS A 227 -16.94 -18.30 27.78
CA LYS A 227 -17.08 -19.40 28.74
C LYS A 227 -15.70 -20.04 28.96
N ASN A 228 -15.28 -20.17 30.22
CA ASN A 228 -13.97 -20.72 30.57
C ASN A 228 -12.79 -20.01 29.86
N ARG A 229 -12.86 -18.69 29.70
CA ARG A 229 -11.89 -17.85 28.97
C ARG A 229 -11.79 -18.16 27.46
N ILE A 230 -12.74 -18.90 26.90
CA ILE A 230 -12.84 -19.18 25.47
C ILE A 230 -14.09 -18.47 24.93
N CYS A 231 -13.93 -17.83 23.78
CA CYS A 231 -15.04 -17.25 23.04
C CYS A 231 -16.08 -18.34 22.70
N SER A 232 -17.36 -18.08 22.98
CA SER A 232 -18.45 -18.99 22.66
C SER A 232 -19.50 -18.39 21.72
N GLY A 233 -19.33 -17.13 21.29
CA GLY A 233 -20.27 -16.43 20.42
C GLY A 233 -20.46 -14.95 20.74
N VAL A 234 -21.45 -14.33 20.10
CA VAL A 234 -21.86 -12.94 20.34
C VAL A 234 -23.33 -12.86 20.73
N THR A 235 -23.68 -11.88 21.56
CA THR A 235 -25.08 -11.49 21.80
C THR A 235 -25.40 -10.24 21.00
N LEU A 236 -26.56 -10.25 20.35
CA LEU A 236 -27.07 -9.15 19.55
C LEU A 236 -27.93 -8.20 20.41
N GLU A 237 -28.15 -6.98 19.92
CA GLU A 237 -29.06 -6.02 20.57
C GLU A 237 -30.50 -6.54 20.70
N SER A 238 -30.91 -7.45 19.81
CA SER A 238 -32.20 -8.16 19.90
C SER A 238 -32.30 -9.16 21.05
N GLY A 239 -31.18 -9.51 21.69
CA GLY A 239 -31.07 -10.60 22.67
C GLY A 239 -30.77 -11.97 22.07
N GLU A 240 -30.78 -12.12 20.75
CA GLU A 240 -30.33 -13.35 20.06
C GLU A 240 -28.85 -13.60 20.34
N THR A 241 -28.48 -14.87 20.54
CA THR A 241 -27.08 -15.30 20.68
C THR A 241 -26.64 -16.09 19.45
N LEU A 242 -25.56 -15.66 18.82
CA LEU A 242 -24.90 -16.39 17.74
C LEU A 242 -23.70 -17.14 18.29
N HIS A 243 -23.72 -18.47 18.18
CA HIS A 243 -22.61 -19.31 18.63
C HIS A 243 -21.49 -19.39 17.60
N SER A 244 -20.25 -19.24 18.04
CA SER A 244 -19.06 -19.42 17.20
C SER A 244 -17.86 -19.83 18.04
N GLU A 245 -16.98 -20.63 17.44
CA GLU A 245 -15.69 -21.02 18.02
C GLU A 245 -14.65 -19.89 17.95
N LYS A 246 -14.85 -18.91 17.04
CA LYS A 246 -13.95 -17.78 16.81
C LYS A 246 -14.73 -16.50 16.49
N ILE A 247 -14.25 -15.38 17.03
CA ILE A 247 -14.68 -14.01 16.70
C ILE A 247 -13.44 -13.23 16.30
#